data_AF-A0A937TGU4-F1
#
_entry.id   AF-A0A937TGU4-F1
#
_cell.length_a   1.000
_cell.length_b   1.000
_cell.length_c   1.000
_cell.angle_alpha   90.00
_cell.angle_beta   90.00
_cell.angle_gamma   90.00
#
_symmetry.space_group_name_H-M   'P 1'
#
loop_
_entity.id
_entity.type
_entity.pdbx_description
1 polymer ?
#
loop_
_entity_poly.entity_id
_entity_poly.type
_entity_poly.pdbx_seq_one_letter_code
_entity_poly.pdbx_strand_id
1 'polypeptide(L)'
;MLEFHVDESLCTHCKECARDCPSRVIALSDDGIPSLTPEAEQNCIRCQHCLAICPTGAISILGKQPGDSLVLDPSALPTLDAMEQLVCGRRTTRRYKPENVSPETIQRLLDATAHAPTGANRRALTFAVIDDRDEMKSIRQRVMEALQSAIEAGSVPEELAYLHAAVPAFFKYRADLVFRGAPHLLLVSAGPDALCPNEDVVIALSTFEMLATAAGLGTTWCGMLQMVLESVPELKSLFDLPDDHTYYAMLFGIPKVKYARATQRKGSATIQRLTAGDKKP
;
A
#
# COMPACT_ATOMS: atom_id res chain seq x y z
N MET A 1 -16.86 13.58 19.26
CA MET A 1 -15.76 13.99 20.15
C MET A 1 -14.56 13.12 19.83
N LEU A 2 -13.34 13.66 19.81
CA LEU A 2 -12.14 12.92 19.43
C LEU A 2 -11.53 12.09 20.57
N GLU A 3 -12.15 12.07 21.76
CA GLU A 3 -11.66 11.34 22.93
C GLU A 3 -10.20 11.71 23.28
N PHE A 4 -9.85 12.99 23.19
CA PHE A 4 -8.52 13.48 23.54
C PHE A 4 -8.37 13.56 25.06
N HIS A 5 -7.49 12.74 25.61
CA HIS A 5 -7.22 12.66 27.05
C HIS A 5 -5.73 12.79 27.33
N VAL A 6 -5.42 13.48 28.42
CA VAL A 6 -4.06 13.73 28.90
C VAL A 6 -3.93 13.17 30.30
N ASP A 7 -3.03 12.22 30.50
CA ASP A 7 -2.59 11.81 31.83
C ASP A 7 -1.60 12.84 32.37
N GLU A 8 -2.08 13.74 33.22
CA GLU A 8 -1.27 14.80 33.83
C GLU A 8 -0.13 14.25 34.69
N SER A 9 -0.23 13.03 35.22
CA SER A 9 0.85 12.42 36.01
C SER A 9 2.05 12.00 35.15
N LEU A 10 1.82 11.77 33.86
CA LEU A 10 2.86 11.42 32.88
C LEU A 10 3.30 12.62 32.04
N CYS A 11 2.52 13.69 32.00
CA CYS A 11 2.81 14.87 31.19
C CYS A 11 4.05 15.60 31.70
N THR A 12 5.01 15.87 30.82
CA THR A 12 6.24 16.61 31.15
C THR A 12 6.20 18.09 30.75
N HIS A 13 5.06 18.56 30.24
CA HIS A 13 4.87 19.95 29.82
C HIS A 13 5.86 20.40 28.71
N CYS A 14 6.40 19.45 27.93
CA CYS A 14 7.37 19.70 26.86
C CYS A 14 6.76 20.38 25.62
N LYS A 15 5.42 20.31 25.47
CA LYS A 15 4.62 20.97 24.41
C LYS A 15 4.81 20.42 23.00
N GLU A 16 5.50 19.29 22.83
CA GLU A 16 5.78 18.69 21.52
C GLU A 16 4.51 18.29 20.76
N CYS A 17 3.51 17.75 21.45
CA CYS A 17 2.22 17.42 20.85
C CYS A 17 1.52 18.60 20.17
N ALA A 18 1.60 19.80 20.76
CA ALA A 18 1.04 21.02 20.18
C ALA A 18 1.92 21.58 19.05
N ARG A 19 3.24 21.50 19.19
CA ARG A 19 4.21 21.97 18.17
C ARG A 19 4.17 21.13 16.89
N ASP A 20 4.02 19.82 17.04
CA ASP A 20 4.01 18.87 15.93
C ASP A 20 2.63 18.74 15.26
N CYS A 21 1.56 19.22 15.92
CA CYS A 21 0.21 19.16 15.36
C CYS A 21 0.11 19.94 14.04
N PRO A 22 -0.06 19.27 12.89
CA PRO A 22 -0.06 19.95 11.60
C PRO A 22 -1.30 20.86 11.44
N SER A 23 -2.44 20.47 12.03
CA SER A 23 -3.66 21.26 12.04
C SER A 23 -3.66 22.40 13.06
N ARG A 24 -2.65 22.47 13.96
CA ARG A 24 -2.56 23.45 15.05
C ARG A 24 -3.82 23.56 15.92
N VAL A 25 -4.45 22.43 16.19
CA VAL A 25 -5.72 22.36 16.93
C VAL A 25 -5.54 22.21 18.45
N ILE A 26 -4.33 21.87 18.91
CA ILE A 26 -4.06 21.65 20.33
C ILE A 26 -3.68 22.97 20.99
N ALA A 27 -4.51 23.41 21.93
CA ALA A 27 -4.23 24.55 22.80
C ALA A 27 -3.37 24.11 23.99
N LEU A 28 -2.69 25.07 24.62
CA LEU A 28 -1.90 24.85 25.83
C LEU A 28 -2.44 25.76 26.93
N SER A 29 -2.62 25.22 28.14
CA SER A 29 -2.86 26.06 29.33
C SER A 29 -1.61 26.88 29.69
N ASP A 30 -1.75 27.79 30.66
CA ASP A 30 -0.63 28.57 31.19
C ASP A 30 0.50 27.66 31.72
N ASP A 31 0.13 26.56 32.37
CA ASP A 31 1.07 25.54 32.86
C ASP A 31 1.60 24.65 31.73
N GLY A 32 1.04 24.71 30.52
CA GLY A 32 1.50 23.94 29.36
C GLY A 32 0.86 22.58 29.18
N ILE A 33 -0.29 22.32 29.83
CA ILE A 33 -1.09 21.11 29.62
C ILE A 33 -1.86 21.23 28.29
N PRO A 34 -1.76 20.24 27.38
CA PRO A 34 -2.46 20.30 26.10
C PRO A 34 -3.96 20.03 26.26
N SER A 35 -4.77 20.71 25.45
CA SER A 35 -6.21 20.51 25.40
C SER A 35 -6.77 20.75 23.99
N LEU A 36 -7.97 20.23 23.73
CA LEU A 36 -8.70 20.42 22.47
C LEU A 36 -10.08 21.01 22.78
N THR A 37 -10.44 22.10 22.10
CA THR A 37 -11.81 22.63 22.16
C THR A 37 -12.70 21.92 21.14
N PRO A 38 -14.04 21.85 21.36
CA PRO A 38 -14.96 21.24 20.41
C PRO A 38 -14.89 21.82 18.99
N GLU A 39 -14.59 23.12 18.86
CA GLU A 39 -14.42 23.79 17.57
C GLU A 39 -13.11 23.37 16.90
N ALA A 40 -12.03 23.27 17.67
CA ALA A 40 -10.73 22.85 17.16
C ALA A 40 -10.73 21.38 16.71
N GLU A 41 -11.48 20.51 17.40
CA GLU A 41 -11.63 19.10 17.02
C GLU A 41 -12.08 18.92 15.56
N GLN A 42 -12.90 19.83 15.03
CA GLN A 42 -13.41 19.73 13.66
C GLN A 42 -12.32 19.84 12.59
N ASN A 43 -11.18 20.46 12.92
CA ASN A 43 -10.05 20.65 12.02
C ASN A 43 -8.96 19.57 12.19
N CYS A 44 -9.15 18.61 13.11
CA CYS A 44 -8.22 17.53 13.33
C CYS A 44 -8.25 16.51 12.18
N ILE A 45 -7.09 16.23 11.59
CA ILE A 45 -6.94 15.22 10.53
C ILE A 45 -6.79 13.78 11.05
N ARG A 46 -6.95 13.55 12.37
CA ARG A 46 -6.96 12.22 12.99
C ARG A 46 -5.66 11.41 12.78
N CYS A 47 -4.51 12.10 12.71
CA CYS A 47 -3.19 11.51 12.41
C CYS A 47 -2.47 10.88 13.62
N GLN A 48 -2.94 11.13 14.84
CA GLN A 48 -2.33 10.62 16.08
C GLN A 48 -0.87 11.06 16.33
N HIS A 49 -0.39 12.11 15.65
CA HIS A 49 0.94 12.68 15.90
C HIS A 49 1.13 13.05 17.38
N CYS A 50 0.12 13.67 18.00
CA CYS A 50 0.15 14.02 19.41
C CYS A 50 0.35 12.81 20.36
N LEU A 51 -0.21 11.65 20.00
CA LEU A 51 -0.04 10.40 20.72
C LEU A 51 1.36 9.84 20.48
N ALA A 52 1.79 9.77 19.22
CA ALA A 52 3.06 9.15 18.83
C ALA A 52 4.31 9.93 19.26
N ILE A 53 4.25 11.27 19.26
CA ILE A 53 5.40 12.12 19.63
C ILE A 53 5.58 12.19 21.16
N CYS A 54 4.57 11.84 21.95
CA CYS A 54 4.62 11.98 23.40
C CYS A 54 5.60 10.95 24.00
N PRO A 55 6.75 11.37 24.56
CA PRO A 55 7.80 10.44 24.99
C PRO A 55 7.41 9.61 26.21
N THR A 56 6.46 10.11 27.01
CA THR A 56 5.96 9.44 28.22
C THR A 56 4.63 8.72 28.00
N GLY A 57 4.07 8.78 26.79
CA GLY A 57 2.75 8.20 26.51
C GLY A 57 1.62 8.85 27.31
N ALA A 58 1.70 10.16 27.60
CA ALA A 58 0.69 10.87 28.36
C ALA A 58 -0.60 11.18 27.56
N ILE A 59 -0.60 11.03 26.23
CA ILE A 59 -1.71 11.46 25.37
C ILE A 59 -2.36 10.25 24.70
N SER A 60 -3.68 10.13 24.87
CA SER A 60 -4.56 9.22 24.14
C SER A 60 -5.58 9.99 23.31
N ILE A 61 -5.94 9.50 22.14
CA ILE A 61 -6.94 10.12 21.24
C ILE A 61 -7.61 9.06 20.37
N LEU A 62 -8.83 9.29 19.93
CA LEU A 62 -9.61 8.40 19.04
C LEU A 62 -9.82 7.00 19.64
N GLY A 63 -9.92 6.90 20.97
CA GLY A 63 -9.99 5.64 21.70
C GLY A 63 -8.70 4.81 21.63
N LYS A 64 -7.57 5.40 21.23
CA LYS A 64 -6.27 4.72 21.15
C LYS A 64 -5.39 5.05 22.33
N GLN A 65 -4.81 4.00 22.92
CA GLN A 65 -3.86 4.11 24.01
C GLN A 65 -2.43 4.09 23.48
N PRO A 66 -1.53 4.95 23.98
CA PRO A 66 -0.14 4.98 23.53
C PRO A 66 0.60 3.66 23.80
N GLY A 67 0.24 2.94 24.87
CA GLY A 67 0.82 1.63 25.20
C GLY A 67 0.54 0.52 24.19
N ASP A 68 -0.48 0.67 23.33
CA ASP A 68 -0.80 -0.29 22.26
C ASP A 68 -0.01 -0.02 20.97
N SER A 69 0.77 1.07 20.93
CA SER A 69 1.55 1.45 19.76
C SER A 69 2.91 0.75 19.74
N LEU A 70 3.43 0.49 18.53
CA LEU A 70 4.79 -0.04 18.38
C LEU A 70 5.81 0.97 18.92
N VAL A 71 6.57 0.57 19.94
CA VAL A 71 7.69 1.37 20.46
C VAL A 71 8.83 1.36 19.44
N LEU A 72 9.28 2.55 19.05
CA LEU A 72 10.39 2.71 18.11
C LEU A 72 11.72 2.63 18.85
N ASP A 73 12.44 1.52 18.63
CA ASP A 73 13.84 1.37 19.03
C ASP A 73 14.73 1.79 17.86
N PRO A 74 15.53 2.88 17.99
CA PRO A 74 16.44 3.32 16.93
C PRO A 74 17.43 2.24 16.48
N SER A 75 17.77 1.27 17.34
CA SER A 75 18.65 0.16 17.01
C SER A 75 17.97 -0.95 16.19
N ALA A 76 16.63 -1.01 16.22
CA ALA A 76 15.83 -1.92 15.43
C ALA A 76 15.49 -1.37 14.03
N LEU A 77 15.71 -0.08 13.79
CA LEU A 77 15.51 0.53 12.47
C LEU A 77 16.53 -0.02 11.46
N PRO A 78 16.14 -0.26 10.20
CA PRO A 78 17.06 -0.73 9.19
C PRO A 78 18.11 0.35 8.89
N THR A 79 19.38 -0.06 8.77
CA THR A 79 20.44 0.84 8.31
C THR A 79 20.23 1.21 6.84
N LEU A 80 20.88 2.30 6.39
CA LEU A 80 20.86 2.67 4.98
C LEU A 80 21.35 1.51 4.09
N ASP A 81 22.43 0.83 4.48
CA ASP A 81 22.96 -0.31 3.74
C ASP A 81 21.95 -1.48 3.66
N ALA A 82 21.24 -1.77 4.75
CA ALA A 82 20.20 -2.79 4.76
C ALA A 82 19.03 -2.41 3.84
N MET A 83 18.61 -1.15 3.87
CA MET A 83 17.59 -0.62 2.97
C MET A 83 18.05 -0.64 1.51
N GLU A 84 19.31 -0.32 1.23
CA GLU A 84 19.87 -0.37 -0.12
C GLU A 84 19.85 -1.82 -0.66
N GLN A 85 20.24 -2.80 0.16
CA GLN A 85 20.15 -4.22 -0.20
C GLN A 85 18.71 -4.62 -0.53
N LEU A 86 17.73 -4.17 0.25
CA LEU A 86 16.31 -4.45 0.01
C LEU A 86 15.84 -3.81 -1.31
N VAL A 87 16.03 -2.49 -1.45
CA VAL A 87 15.52 -1.70 -2.58
C VAL A 87 16.20 -2.11 -3.90
N CYS A 88 17.52 -2.31 -3.90
CA CYS A 88 18.26 -2.72 -5.09
C CYS A 88 18.13 -4.23 -5.39
N GLY A 89 17.97 -5.06 -4.36
CA GLY A 89 17.89 -6.52 -4.47
C GLY A 89 16.51 -7.01 -4.89
N ARG A 90 15.45 -6.29 -4.52
CA ARG A 90 14.07 -6.62 -4.89
C ARG A 90 13.90 -6.74 -6.41
N ARG A 91 13.09 -7.71 -6.83
CA ARG A 91 12.71 -7.94 -8.23
C ARG A 91 11.24 -8.26 -8.39
N THR A 92 10.70 -7.89 -9.54
CA THR A 92 9.41 -8.38 -10.02
C THR A 92 9.43 -9.90 -10.15
N THR A 93 8.62 -10.59 -9.36
CA THR A 93 8.57 -12.06 -9.29
C THR A 93 7.46 -12.59 -10.18
N ARG A 94 7.80 -13.30 -11.24
CA ARG A 94 6.82 -13.87 -12.19
C ARG A 94 6.78 -15.39 -12.16
N ARG A 95 7.34 -15.99 -11.11
CA ARG A 95 7.41 -17.44 -10.90
C ARG A 95 7.28 -17.70 -9.40
N TYR A 96 6.17 -18.31 -9.02
CA TYR A 96 5.83 -18.57 -7.63
C TYR A 96 5.85 -20.08 -7.34
N LYS A 97 6.04 -20.43 -6.07
CA LYS A 97 5.74 -21.77 -5.58
C LYS A 97 4.22 -21.94 -5.45
N PRO A 98 3.68 -23.15 -5.65
CA PRO A 98 2.25 -23.42 -5.54
C PRO A 98 1.83 -23.64 -4.08
N GLU A 99 2.14 -22.69 -3.20
CA GLU A 99 1.96 -22.78 -1.74
C GLU A 99 1.29 -21.51 -1.21
N ASN A 100 0.40 -21.65 -0.22
CA ASN A 100 -0.15 -20.51 0.52
C ASN A 100 0.95 -19.87 1.38
N VAL A 101 0.98 -18.55 1.42
CA VAL A 101 1.64 -17.78 2.47
C VAL A 101 0.79 -17.91 3.74
N SER A 102 1.42 -18.01 4.91
CA SER A 102 0.68 -18.15 6.17
C SER A 102 -0.26 -16.95 6.39
N PRO A 103 -1.52 -17.16 6.83
CA PRO A 103 -2.47 -16.08 7.11
C PRO A 103 -1.91 -15.01 8.06
N GLU A 104 -1.13 -15.40 9.07
CA GLU A 104 -0.53 -14.48 10.04
C GLU A 104 0.46 -13.51 9.38
N THR A 105 1.25 -14.01 8.41
CA THR A 105 2.16 -13.17 7.63
C THR A 105 1.37 -12.21 6.74
N ILE A 106 0.31 -12.69 6.07
CA ILE A 106 -0.53 -11.84 5.22
C ILE A 106 -1.16 -10.72 6.05
N GLN A 107 -1.80 -11.05 7.18
CA GLN A 107 -2.42 -10.06 8.06
C GLN A 107 -1.40 -9.03 8.56
N ARG A 108 -0.22 -9.48 9.02
CA ARG A 108 0.83 -8.58 9.47
C ARG A 108 1.32 -7.63 8.36
N LEU A 109 1.40 -8.11 7.11
CA LEU A 109 1.76 -7.26 5.98
C LEU A 109 0.67 -6.23 5.68
N LEU A 110 -0.61 -6.62 5.73
CA LEU A 110 -1.74 -5.71 5.50
C LEU A 110 -1.81 -4.64 6.60
N ASP A 111 -1.71 -5.03 7.87
CA ASP A 111 -1.71 -4.12 9.02
C ASP A 111 -0.57 -3.10 8.91
N ALA A 112 0.65 -3.57 8.61
CA ALA A 112 1.80 -2.68 8.42
C ALA A 112 1.64 -1.78 7.18
N THR A 113 1.04 -2.29 6.11
CA THR A 113 0.77 -1.49 4.89
C THR A 113 -0.26 -0.38 5.16
N ALA A 114 -1.18 -0.57 6.10
CA ALA A 114 -2.16 0.47 6.49
C ALA A 114 -1.52 1.72 7.13
N HIS A 115 -0.22 1.68 7.45
CA HIS A 115 0.57 2.85 7.84
C HIS A 115 1.11 3.66 6.65
N ALA A 116 0.86 3.25 5.40
CA ALA A 116 1.22 4.02 4.22
C ALA A 116 0.62 5.44 4.30
N PRO A 117 1.39 6.50 4.00
CA PRO A 117 0.87 7.85 4.05
C PRO A 117 -0.20 8.06 2.98
N THR A 118 -1.21 8.86 3.31
CA THR A 118 -2.29 9.24 2.40
C THR A 118 -2.53 10.74 2.43
N GLY A 119 -3.07 11.30 1.35
CA GLY A 119 -3.40 12.72 1.26
C GLY A 119 -4.22 13.20 2.46
N ALA A 120 -3.71 14.19 3.20
CA ALA A 120 -4.29 14.72 4.44
C ALA A 120 -4.68 13.66 5.49
N ASN A 121 -3.99 12.51 5.53
CA ASN A 121 -4.31 11.37 6.40
C ASN A 121 -5.77 10.87 6.23
N ARG A 122 -6.34 10.97 5.02
CA ARG A 122 -7.69 10.49 4.73
C ARG A 122 -7.85 8.99 4.96
N ARG A 123 -6.79 8.21 4.74
CA ARG A 123 -6.77 6.74 4.91
C ARG A 123 -7.95 6.05 4.20
N ALA A 124 -8.37 6.61 3.06
CA ALA A 124 -9.55 6.20 2.30
C ALA A 124 -9.21 5.10 1.28
N LEU A 125 -8.46 4.10 1.73
CA LEU A 125 -8.04 2.96 0.91
C LEU A 125 -8.82 1.70 1.30
N THR A 126 -9.18 0.89 0.31
CA THR A 126 -9.77 -0.43 0.47
C THR A 126 -8.79 -1.48 -0.05
N PHE A 127 -8.51 -2.50 0.77
CA PHE A 127 -7.62 -3.61 0.42
C PHE A 127 -8.47 -4.86 0.17
N ALA A 128 -8.61 -5.25 -1.10
CA ALA A 128 -9.22 -6.51 -1.48
C ALA A 128 -8.10 -7.56 -1.64
N VAL A 129 -8.12 -8.60 -0.80
CA VAL A 129 -7.08 -9.63 -0.76
C VAL A 129 -7.66 -10.99 -1.11
N ILE A 130 -6.95 -11.73 -1.96
CA ILE A 130 -7.18 -13.14 -2.21
C ILE A 130 -6.03 -13.88 -1.52
N ASP A 131 -6.27 -14.39 -0.33
CA ASP A 131 -5.30 -15.03 0.57
C ASP A 131 -5.35 -16.55 0.57
N ASP A 132 -6.25 -17.15 -0.21
CA ASP A 132 -6.27 -18.59 -0.50
C ASP A 132 -5.94 -18.89 -1.97
N ARG A 133 -5.00 -19.83 -2.18
CA ARG A 133 -4.52 -20.22 -3.51
C ARG A 133 -5.59 -20.92 -4.35
N ASP A 134 -6.48 -21.69 -3.75
CA ASP A 134 -7.52 -22.40 -4.50
C ASP A 134 -8.62 -21.42 -4.93
N GLU A 135 -8.95 -20.44 -4.09
CA GLU A 135 -9.80 -19.30 -4.51
C GLU A 135 -9.10 -18.49 -5.62
N MET A 136 -7.82 -18.20 -5.47
CA MET A 136 -7.04 -17.53 -6.52
C MET A 136 -7.06 -18.33 -7.83
N LYS A 137 -7.10 -19.67 -7.78
CA LYS A 137 -7.21 -20.53 -8.97
C LYS A 137 -8.60 -20.42 -9.60
N SER A 138 -9.65 -20.39 -8.79
CA SER A 138 -11.04 -20.18 -9.23
C SER A 138 -11.19 -18.82 -9.95
N ILE A 139 -10.72 -17.74 -9.33
CA ILE A 139 -10.77 -16.39 -9.90
C ILE A 139 -9.99 -16.31 -11.21
N ARG A 140 -8.77 -16.88 -11.27
CA ARG A 140 -7.98 -16.97 -12.51
C ARG A 140 -8.76 -17.62 -13.64
N GLN A 141 -9.43 -18.74 -13.37
CA GLN A 141 -10.23 -19.45 -14.37
C GLN A 141 -11.36 -18.56 -14.90
N ARG A 142 -12.16 -17.98 -13.99
CA ARG A 142 -13.31 -17.13 -14.32
C ARG A 142 -12.91 -15.91 -15.14
N VAL A 143 -11.82 -15.24 -14.75
CA VAL A 143 -11.29 -14.08 -15.47
C VAL A 143 -10.88 -14.46 -16.90
N MET A 144 -10.19 -15.60 -17.08
CA MET A 144 -9.75 -16.01 -18.41
C MET A 144 -10.91 -16.47 -19.32
N GLU A 145 -11.94 -17.10 -18.76
CA GLU A 145 -13.17 -17.49 -19.49
C GLU A 145 -13.98 -16.27 -19.94
N ALA A 146 -14.13 -15.28 -19.06
CA ALA A 146 -14.79 -14.02 -19.39
C ALA A 146 -14.01 -13.23 -20.44
N LEU A 147 -12.68 -13.16 -20.31
CA LEU A 147 -11.82 -12.51 -21.30
C LEU A 147 -11.93 -13.19 -22.67
N GLN A 148 -11.94 -14.54 -22.71
CA GLN A 148 -12.16 -15.28 -23.95
C GLN A 148 -13.50 -14.91 -24.60
N SER A 149 -14.58 -14.93 -23.82
CA SER A 149 -15.92 -14.60 -24.30
C SER A 149 -15.99 -13.17 -24.85
N ALA A 150 -15.37 -12.21 -24.16
CA ALA A 150 -15.31 -10.82 -24.59
C ALA A 150 -14.51 -10.62 -25.89
N ILE A 151 -13.42 -11.38 -26.07
CA ILE A 151 -12.64 -11.38 -27.32
C ILE A 151 -13.47 -11.95 -28.48
N GLU A 152 -14.13 -13.10 -28.26
CA GLU A 152 -14.98 -13.74 -29.27
C GLU A 152 -16.18 -12.86 -29.67
N ALA A 153 -16.69 -12.05 -28.73
CA ALA A 153 -17.73 -11.05 -28.97
C ALA A 153 -17.23 -9.75 -29.64
N GLY A 154 -15.92 -9.59 -29.83
CA GLY A 154 -15.32 -8.38 -30.41
C GLY A 154 -15.32 -7.16 -29.47
N SER A 155 -15.52 -7.37 -28.17
CA SER A 155 -15.55 -6.29 -27.16
C SER A 155 -14.15 -5.85 -26.71
N VAL A 156 -13.11 -6.65 -27.00
CA VAL A 156 -11.71 -6.34 -26.66
C VAL A 156 -10.97 -5.86 -27.92
N PRO A 157 -10.49 -4.60 -27.96
CA PRO A 157 -9.78 -4.05 -29.13
C PRO A 157 -8.58 -4.90 -29.56
N GLU A 158 -8.33 -5.02 -30.86
CA GLU A 158 -7.23 -5.82 -31.42
C GLU A 158 -5.85 -5.25 -31.04
N GLU A 159 -5.76 -3.95 -30.78
CA GLU A 159 -4.54 -3.26 -30.34
C GLU A 159 -4.05 -3.77 -28.98
N LEU A 160 -4.94 -4.36 -28.17
CA LEU A 160 -4.59 -5.04 -26.92
C LEU A 160 -4.08 -6.46 -27.18
N ALA A 161 -3.12 -6.61 -28.10
CA ALA A 161 -2.57 -7.89 -28.54
C ALA A 161 -2.09 -8.79 -27.38
N TYR A 162 -1.64 -8.20 -26.28
CA TYR A 162 -1.25 -8.94 -25.08
C TYR A 162 -2.41 -9.69 -24.41
N LEU A 163 -3.62 -9.14 -24.43
CA LEU A 163 -4.83 -9.78 -23.90
C LEU A 163 -5.29 -10.91 -24.81
N HIS A 164 -5.31 -10.65 -26.13
CA HIS A 164 -5.59 -11.67 -27.15
C HIS A 164 -4.64 -12.86 -27.05
N ALA A 165 -3.35 -12.61 -26.79
CA ALA A 165 -2.38 -13.68 -26.59
C ALA A 165 -2.53 -14.44 -25.25
N ALA A 166 -3.13 -13.83 -24.23
CA ALA A 166 -3.26 -14.41 -22.89
C ALA A 166 -4.22 -15.61 -22.86
N VAL A 167 -5.32 -15.57 -23.61
CA VAL A 167 -6.33 -16.63 -23.67
C VAL A 167 -5.77 -17.96 -24.20
N PRO A 168 -5.19 -18.05 -25.41
CA PRO A 168 -4.60 -19.29 -25.90
C PRO A 168 -3.38 -19.70 -25.06
N ALA A 169 -2.59 -18.76 -24.53
CA ALA A 169 -1.53 -19.07 -23.58
C ALA A 169 -2.08 -19.85 -22.37
N PHE A 170 -3.17 -19.41 -21.79
CA PHE A 170 -3.78 -20.02 -20.61
C PHE A 170 -4.43 -21.38 -20.91
N PHE A 171 -5.35 -21.43 -21.87
CA PHE A 171 -6.16 -22.64 -22.12
C PHE A 171 -5.42 -23.72 -22.90
N LYS A 172 -4.65 -23.35 -23.92
CA LYS A 172 -3.96 -24.30 -24.80
C LYS A 172 -2.56 -24.63 -24.31
N TYR A 173 -1.79 -23.63 -23.92
CA TYR A 173 -0.37 -23.80 -23.56
C TYR A 173 -0.11 -23.91 -22.06
N ARG A 174 -1.16 -23.80 -21.21
CA ARG A 174 -1.07 -23.84 -19.74
C ARG A 174 -0.05 -22.84 -19.18
N ALA A 175 0.07 -21.69 -19.86
CA ALA A 175 0.94 -20.58 -19.51
C ALA A 175 0.10 -19.39 -19.02
N ASP A 176 0.16 -19.14 -17.72
CA ASP A 176 -0.56 -18.04 -17.09
C ASP A 176 0.20 -16.71 -17.29
N LEU A 177 -0.26 -15.91 -18.26
CA LEU A 177 0.37 -14.62 -18.57
C LEU A 177 -0.15 -13.48 -17.70
N VAL A 178 -1.40 -13.53 -17.23
CA VAL A 178 -1.99 -12.45 -16.43
C VAL A 178 -1.50 -12.55 -14.98
N PHE A 179 -1.69 -13.71 -14.36
CA PHE A 179 -1.49 -13.92 -12.93
C PHE A 179 -0.18 -14.65 -12.61
N ARG A 180 0.55 -15.14 -13.62
CA ARG A 180 1.90 -15.73 -13.48
C ARG A 180 1.96 -16.91 -12.50
N GLY A 181 0.84 -17.58 -12.25
CA GLY A 181 0.71 -18.64 -11.26
C GLY A 181 0.90 -18.17 -9.81
N ALA A 182 0.70 -16.88 -9.51
CA ALA A 182 0.75 -16.37 -8.14
C ALA A 182 -0.35 -17.02 -7.27
N PRO A 183 -0.03 -17.42 -6.03
CA PRO A 183 -1.01 -17.97 -5.12
C PRO A 183 -1.95 -16.90 -4.53
N HIS A 184 -1.53 -15.64 -4.50
CA HIS A 184 -2.29 -14.56 -3.88
C HIS A 184 -2.29 -13.28 -4.70
N LEU A 185 -3.26 -12.42 -4.39
CA LEU A 185 -3.41 -11.11 -4.99
C LEU A 185 -3.87 -10.10 -3.92
N LEU A 186 -3.30 -8.91 -3.98
CA LEU A 186 -3.76 -7.73 -3.26
C LEU A 186 -4.16 -6.67 -4.29
N LEU A 187 -5.42 -6.25 -4.27
CA LEU A 187 -5.91 -5.09 -5.01
C LEU A 187 -6.15 -3.97 -4.00
N VAL A 188 -5.55 -2.82 -4.27
CA VAL A 188 -5.77 -1.61 -3.46
C VAL A 188 -6.55 -0.62 -4.31
N SER A 189 -7.60 -0.06 -3.73
CA SER A 189 -8.43 0.96 -4.37
C SER A 189 -8.69 2.15 -3.46
N ALA A 190 -8.97 3.31 -4.06
CA ALA A 190 -9.34 4.55 -3.40
C ALA A 190 -10.61 5.11 -4.08
N GLY A 191 -11.61 5.45 -3.27
CA GLY A 191 -12.84 6.07 -3.75
C GLY A 191 -12.68 7.57 -4.07
N PRO A 192 -13.73 8.21 -4.60
CA PRO A 192 -13.70 9.62 -5.03
C PRO A 192 -13.44 10.62 -3.89
N ASP A 193 -13.66 10.23 -2.64
CA ASP A 193 -13.39 11.06 -1.45
C ASP A 193 -11.89 11.14 -1.09
N ALA A 194 -11.04 10.32 -1.71
CA ALA A 194 -9.60 10.39 -1.52
C ALA A 194 -9.03 11.64 -2.21
N LEU A 195 -8.13 12.34 -1.53
CA LEU A 195 -7.55 13.58 -2.06
C LEU A 195 -6.45 13.33 -3.11
N CYS A 196 -5.72 12.22 -2.97
CA CYS A 196 -4.63 11.83 -3.87
C CYS A 196 -4.80 10.34 -4.25
N PRO A 197 -5.92 9.94 -4.87
CA PRO A 197 -6.30 8.53 -4.99
C PRO A 197 -5.25 7.68 -5.70
N ASN A 198 -4.65 8.20 -6.77
CA ASN A 198 -3.61 7.53 -7.52
C ASN A 198 -2.33 7.36 -6.69
N GLU A 199 -1.86 8.43 -6.07
CA GLU A 199 -0.64 8.42 -5.25
C GLU A 199 -0.81 7.50 -4.04
N ASP A 200 -1.95 7.58 -3.35
CA ASP A 200 -2.25 6.78 -2.17
C ASP A 200 -2.23 5.27 -2.50
N VAL A 201 -2.84 4.86 -3.62
CA VAL A 201 -2.82 3.46 -4.10
C VAL A 201 -1.40 3.01 -4.42
N VAL A 202 -0.63 3.82 -5.16
CA VAL A 202 0.75 3.49 -5.58
C VAL A 202 1.68 3.40 -4.36
N ILE A 203 1.54 4.31 -3.40
CA ILE A 203 2.35 4.32 -2.18
C ILE A 203 2.02 3.09 -1.31
N ALA A 204 0.74 2.76 -1.13
CA ALA A 204 0.32 1.59 -0.35
C ALA A 204 0.89 0.30 -0.96
N LEU A 205 0.74 0.11 -2.28
CA LEU A 205 1.30 -1.05 -2.97
C LEU A 205 2.82 -1.10 -2.94
N SER A 206 3.51 0.04 -3.08
CA SER A 206 4.98 0.10 -2.95
C SER A 206 5.45 -0.25 -1.53
N THR A 207 4.69 0.17 -0.52
CA THR A 207 4.94 -0.17 0.89
C THR A 207 4.78 -1.67 1.12
N PHE A 208 3.67 -2.25 0.66
CA PHE A 208 3.44 -3.70 0.70
C PHE A 208 4.57 -4.45 -0.03
N GLU A 209 5.04 -3.93 -1.17
CA GLU A 209 6.12 -4.54 -1.95
C GLU A 209 7.42 -4.70 -1.15
N MET A 210 7.81 -3.65 -0.42
CA MET A 210 9.02 -3.67 0.42
C MET A 210 8.84 -4.62 1.61
N LEU A 211 7.69 -4.56 2.28
CA LEU A 211 7.37 -5.42 3.42
C LEU A 211 7.34 -6.90 3.01
N ALA A 212 6.68 -7.22 1.90
CA ALA A 212 6.63 -8.56 1.33
C ALA A 212 8.04 -9.06 0.99
N THR A 213 8.89 -8.21 0.43
CA THR A 213 10.29 -8.57 0.13
C THR A 213 11.08 -8.87 1.41
N ALA A 214 10.91 -8.06 2.46
CA ALA A 214 11.53 -8.29 3.76
C ALA A 214 11.04 -9.60 4.41
N ALA A 215 9.78 -9.99 4.16
CA ALA A 215 9.21 -11.28 4.57
C ALA A 215 9.62 -12.46 3.67
N GLY A 216 10.50 -12.26 2.68
CA GLY A 216 10.95 -13.31 1.76
C GLY A 216 9.96 -13.67 0.66
N LEU A 217 8.92 -12.85 0.47
CA LEU A 217 7.93 -13.00 -0.59
C LEU A 217 8.35 -12.24 -1.85
N GLY A 218 7.85 -12.70 -2.99
CA GLY A 218 7.98 -12.01 -4.26
C GLY A 218 6.68 -11.33 -4.65
N THR A 219 6.77 -10.23 -5.38
CA THR A 219 5.60 -9.46 -5.83
C THR A 219 5.68 -9.09 -7.31
N THR A 220 4.52 -8.86 -7.94
CA THR A 220 4.42 -8.29 -9.29
C THR A 220 3.22 -7.36 -9.41
N TRP A 221 3.48 -6.11 -9.78
CA TRP A 221 2.48 -5.15 -10.23
C TRP A 221 1.76 -5.69 -11.48
N CYS A 222 0.45 -5.90 -11.40
CA CYS A 222 -0.33 -6.66 -12.38
C CYS A 222 -1.12 -5.76 -13.34
N GLY A 223 -0.40 -5.03 -14.19
CA GLY A 223 -1.03 -4.18 -15.21
C GLY A 223 -1.88 -4.96 -16.23
N MET A 224 -1.59 -6.24 -16.46
CA MET A 224 -2.43 -7.08 -17.35
C MET A 224 -3.81 -7.32 -16.75
N LEU A 225 -3.93 -7.50 -15.43
CA LEU A 225 -5.26 -7.63 -14.82
C LEU A 225 -6.02 -6.31 -14.93
N GLN A 226 -5.37 -5.17 -14.71
CA GLN A 226 -6.01 -3.87 -14.89
C GLN A 226 -6.54 -3.71 -16.33
N MET A 227 -5.75 -4.06 -17.35
CA MET A 227 -6.21 -4.04 -18.74
C MET A 227 -7.43 -4.96 -18.97
N VAL A 228 -7.45 -6.15 -18.35
CA VAL A 228 -8.61 -7.05 -18.43
C VAL A 228 -9.83 -6.44 -17.77
N LEU A 229 -9.71 -5.89 -16.56
CA LEU A 229 -10.82 -5.27 -15.82
C LEU A 229 -11.37 -4.03 -16.51
N GLU A 230 -10.54 -3.24 -17.21
CA GLU A 230 -11.02 -2.11 -18.02
C GLU A 230 -11.65 -2.57 -19.35
N SER A 231 -11.28 -3.73 -19.87
CA SER A 231 -11.88 -4.29 -21.09
C SER A 231 -13.17 -5.08 -20.82
N VAL A 232 -13.32 -5.60 -19.60
CA VAL A 232 -14.43 -6.45 -19.15
C VAL A 232 -14.85 -6.00 -17.74
N PRO A 233 -15.53 -4.84 -17.61
CA PRO A 233 -15.79 -4.18 -16.33
C PRO A 233 -16.61 -5.01 -15.34
N GLU A 234 -17.46 -5.93 -15.80
CA GLU A 234 -18.24 -6.82 -14.94
C GLU A 234 -17.36 -7.68 -14.02
N LEU A 235 -16.10 -7.92 -14.40
CA LEU A 235 -15.13 -8.66 -13.59
C LEU A 235 -14.66 -7.88 -12.36
N LYS A 236 -14.86 -6.55 -12.28
CA LYS A 236 -14.53 -5.75 -11.10
C LYS A 236 -15.28 -6.24 -9.85
N SER A 237 -16.49 -6.76 -10.03
CA SER A 237 -17.29 -7.40 -8.96
C SER A 237 -16.62 -8.61 -8.30
N LEU A 238 -15.70 -9.29 -8.99
CA LEU A 238 -14.94 -10.41 -8.40
C LEU A 238 -13.96 -9.98 -7.31
N PHE A 239 -13.66 -8.68 -7.24
CA PHE A 239 -12.70 -8.08 -6.32
C PHE A 239 -13.37 -7.06 -5.39
N ASP A 240 -14.71 -7.05 -5.33
CA ASP A 240 -15.51 -6.03 -4.63
C ASP A 240 -15.07 -4.59 -4.97
N LEU A 241 -14.69 -4.37 -6.24
CA LEU A 241 -14.15 -3.10 -6.72
C LEU A 241 -15.28 -2.25 -7.33
N PRO A 242 -15.59 -1.07 -6.77
CA PRO A 242 -16.52 -0.12 -7.37
C PRO A 242 -15.98 0.52 -8.65
N ASP A 243 -16.88 0.91 -9.55
CA ASP A 243 -16.52 1.43 -10.88
C ASP A 243 -15.84 2.81 -10.86
N ASP A 244 -16.11 3.63 -9.84
CA ASP A 244 -15.60 4.98 -9.67
C ASP A 244 -14.30 5.04 -8.85
N HIS A 245 -13.75 3.88 -8.46
CA HIS A 245 -12.51 3.81 -7.71
C HIS A 245 -11.27 3.88 -8.60
N THR A 246 -10.25 4.60 -8.15
CA THR A 246 -8.87 4.43 -8.65
C THR A 246 -8.27 3.20 -7.99
N TYR A 247 -7.63 2.32 -8.76
CA TYR A 247 -7.11 1.08 -8.20
C TYR A 247 -5.89 0.55 -8.95
N TYR A 248 -5.19 -0.39 -8.29
CA TYR A 248 -4.19 -1.22 -8.94
C TYR A 248 -4.06 -2.56 -8.21
N ALA A 249 -3.57 -3.59 -8.91
CA ALA A 249 -3.42 -4.93 -8.38
C ALA A 249 -1.96 -5.38 -8.31
N MET A 250 -1.64 -6.16 -7.28
CA MET A 250 -0.33 -6.77 -7.05
C MET A 250 -0.49 -8.25 -6.75
N LEU A 251 0.25 -9.07 -7.49
CA LEU A 251 0.38 -10.50 -7.24
C LEU A 251 1.47 -10.74 -6.20
N PHE A 252 1.28 -11.70 -5.30
CA PHE A 252 2.31 -12.05 -4.32
C PHE A 252 2.32 -13.53 -3.95
N GLY A 253 3.44 -13.97 -3.37
CA GLY A 253 3.63 -15.34 -2.91
C GLY A 253 5.10 -15.70 -2.76
N ILE A 254 5.36 -16.96 -2.40
CA ILE A 254 6.74 -17.46 -2.22
C ILE A 254 7.43 -17.55 -3.59
N PRO A 255 8.56 -16.87 -3.82
CA PRO A 255 9.24 -16.89 -5.10
C PRO A 255 9.85 -18.28 -5.38
N LYS A 256 9.68 -18.77 -6.61
CA LYS A 256 10.36 -19.99 -7.11
C LYS A 256 11.78 -19.70 -7.60
N VAL A 257 12.20 -18.44 -7.54
CA VAL A 257 13.51 -17.96 -8.02
C VAL A 257 14.23 -17.23 -6.90
N LYS A 258 15.57 -17.25 -6.95
CA LYS A 258 16.43 -16.44 -6.09
C LYS A 258 17.41 -15.68 -6.97
N TYR A 259 17.60 -14.40 -6.68
CA TYR A 259 18.57 -13.57 -7.38
C TYR A 259 19.80 -13.41 -6.50
N ALA A 260 20.96 -13.78 -7.03
CA ALA A 260 22.22 -13.64 -6.29
C ALA A 260 22.75 -12.20 -6.28
N ARG A 261 22.24 -11.32 -7.17
CA ARG A 261 22.76 -9.97 -7.40
C ARG A 261 21.66 -8.98 -7.83
N ALA A 262 21.80 -7.73 -7.40
CA ALA A 262 21.04 -6.59 -7.90
C ALA A 262 21.36 -6.26 -9.37
N THR A 263 20.51 -5.46 -10.03
CA THR A 263 20.81 -4.92 -11.36
C THR A 263 21.70 -3.67 -11.27
N GLN A 264 22.51 -3.43 -12.30
CA GLN A 264 23.31 -2.20 -12.41
C GLN A 264 22.44 -1.06 -12.98
N ARG A 265 22.03 -0.12 -12.13
CA ARG A 265 21.18 1.04 -12.51
C ARG A 265 21.83 2.41 -12.26
N LYS A 266 23.10 2.45 -11.89
CA LYS A 266 23.81 3.71 -11.66
C LYS A 266 23.76 4.57 -12.94
N GLY A 267 23.20 5.78 -12.83
CA GLY A 267 23.04 6.69 -13.96
C GLY A 267 21.77 6.47 -14.81
N SER A 268 20.84 5.58 -14.41
CA SER A 268 19.60 5.36 -15.18
C SER A 268 18.58 6.49 -15.04
N ALA A 269 18.73 7.36 -14.04
CA ALA A 269 17.85 8.49 -13.80
C ALA A 269 18.52 9.79 -14.25
N THR A 270 17.77 10.64 -14.94
CA THR A 270 18.17 12.04 -15.21
C THR A 270 18.07 12.83 -13.92
N ILE A 271 19.20 13.30 -13.39
CA ILE A 271 19.25 14.10 -12.15
C ILE A 271 19.48 15.56 -12.54
N GLN A 272 18.44 16.38 -12.43
CA GLN A 272 18.57 17.84 -12.55
C GLN A 272 18.81 18.42 -11.16
N ARG A 273 19.98 19.04 -10.96
CA ARG A 273 20.30 19.76 -9.72
C ARG A 273 20.02 21.23 -9.93
N LEU A 274 18.94 21.72 -9.34
CA LEU A 274 18.60 23.14 -9.38
C LEU A 274 19.49 23.88 -8.37
N THR A 275 20.45 24.65 -8.86
CA THR A 275 21.25 25.55 -8.03
C THR A 275 20.80 26.99 -8.24
N ALA A 276 21.00 27.84 -7.23
CA ALA A 276 20.54 29.24 -7.28
C ALA A 276 21.15 30.07 -8.43
N GLY A 277 22.20 29.58 -9.11
CA GLY A 277 22.92 30.29 -10.17
C GLY A 277 22.38 30.13 -11.59
N ASP A 278 21.47 29.19 -11.85
CA ASP A 278 21.03 28.86 -13.22
C ASP A 278 19.73 29.58 -13.66
N LYS A 279 19.19 30.47 -12.81
CA LYS A 279 18.12 31.38 -13.21
C LYS A 279 18.75 32.58 -13.91
N LYS A 280 18.92 32.51 -15.23
CA LYS A 280 19.08 33.72 -16.06
C LYS A 280 17.85 34.63 -15.84
N PRO A 281 18.03 35.94 -15.70
CA PRO A 281 16.92 36.88 -15.49
C PRO A 281 15.90 36.83 -16.63
#